data_AF-A0A949L2H3-F1
#
_entry.id   AF-A0A949L2H3-F1
#
_cell.length_a   1.000
_cell.length_b   1.000
_cell.length_c   1.000
_cell.angle_alpha   90.00
_cell.angle_beta   90.00
_cell.angle_gamma   90.00
#
_symmetry.space_group_name_H-M   'P 1'
#
loop_
_entity.id
_entity.type
_entity.pdbx_description
1 polymer ?
#
loop_
_entity_poly.entity_id
_entity_poly.type
_entity_poly.pdbx_seq_one_letter_code
_entity_poly.pdbx_strand_id
1 'polypeptide(L)'
;MKQRRMKNREGLTLIELVISLAIIAMIAVTMLDLFGAGLLNISRAGNRTINTEAAANHFITSPDAISEEITLIIDLGDGVEDNVEVKGRIGRGSGTLPGYGNIEVDIESFVPGL
;
A
#
# COMPACT_ATOMS: atom_id res chain seq x y z
N MET A 1 -69.30 8.90 17.01
CA MET A 1 -68.39 8.57 18.14
C MET A 1 -67.25 7.70 17.61
N LYS A 2 -65.99 8.16 17.75
CA LYS A 2 -64.81 7.50 17.16
C LYS A 2 -64.18 6.61 18.24
N GLN A 3 -64.35 5.29 18.16
CA GLN A 3 -63.74 4.36 19.12
C GLN A 3 -62.20 4.41 18.98
N ARG A 4 -61.51 4.86 20.04
CA ARG A 4 -60.06 4.79 20.14
C ARG A 4 -59.65 3.34 20.43
N ARG A 5 -59.05 2.69 19.44
CA ARG A 5 -58.43 1.37 19.59
C ARG A 5 -57.15 1.53 20.43
N MET A 6 -57.16 1.07 21.68
CA MET A 6 -55.95 1.05 22.51
C MET A 6 -55.01 -0.02 21.94
N LYS A 7 -53.80 0.37 21.55
CA LYS A 7 -52.76 -0.58 21.12
C LYS A 7 -52.13 -1.19 22.38
N ASN A 8 -52.21 -2.51 22.53
CA ASN A 8 -51.47 -3.22 23.56
C ASN A 8 -49.97 -3.00 23.30
N ARG A 9 -49.31 -2.33 24.24
CA ARG A 9 -47.85 -2.21 24.26
C ARG A 9 -47.35 -3.27 25.21
N GLU A 10 -46.93 -4.41 24.67
CA GLU A 10 -46.21 -5.40 25.45
C GLU A 10 -44.78 -4.90 25.61
N GLY A 11 -44.35 -4.75 26.87
CA GLY A 11 -42.97 -4.37 27.21
C GLY A 11 -42.05 -5.59 27.12
N LEU A 12 -40.75 -5.34 27.03
CA LEU A 12 -39.74 -6.40 27.11
C LEU A 12 -39.77 -7.07 28.48
N THR A 13 -39.75 -8.39 28.49
CA THR A 13 -39.55 -9.18 29.69
C THR A 13 -38.10 -9.08 30.16
N LEU A 14 -37.87 -9.33 31.46
CA LEU A 14 -36.51 -9.35 32.02
C LEU A 14 -35.61 -10.37 31.29
N ILE A 15 -36.18 -11.52 30.91
CA ILE A 15 -35.43 -12.58 30.23
C ILE A 15 -35.03 -12.18 28.81
N GLU A 16 -35.91 -11.52 28.06
CA GLU A 16 -35.59 -11.00 26.72
C GLU A 16 -34.49 -9.94 26.78
N LEU A 17 -34.50 -9.09 27.81
CA LEU A 17 -33.46 -8.09 28.02
C LEU A 17 -32.09 -8.73 28.25
N VAL A 18 -32.03 -9.74 29.14
CA VAL A 18 -30.77 -10.45 29.44
C VAL A 18 -30.24 -11.17 28.20
N ILE A 19 -31.11 -11.85 27.44
CA ILE A 19 -30.72 -12.54 26.20
C ILE A 19 -30.21 -11.53 25.17
N SER A 20 -30.88 -10.39 25.00
CA SER A 20 -30.46 -9.34 24.07
C SER A 20 -29.08 -8.80 24.44
N LEU A 21 -28.82 -8.57 25.73
CA LEU A 21 -27.53 -8.10 26.22
C LEU A 21 -26.41 -9.11 25.95
N ALA A 22 -26.69 -10.41 26.16
CA ALA A 22 -25.74 -11.48 25.89
C ALA A 22 -25.36 -11.56 24.40
N ILE A 23 -26.35 -11.41 23.50
CA ILE A 23 -26.10 -11.40 22.04
C ILE A 23 -25.24 -10.18 21.67
N ILE A 24 -25.56 -8.99 22.19
CA ILE A 24 -24.77 -7.79 21.94
C ILE A 24 -23.33 -7.97 22.42
N ALA A 25 -23.13 -8.55 23.61
CA ALA A 25 -21.80 -8.82 24.16
C ALA A 25 -20.99 -9.76 23.26
N MET A 26 -21.60 -10.85 22.76
CA MET A 26 -20.93 -11.76 21.83
C MET A 26 -20.53 -11.06 20.52
N ILE A 27 -21.41 -10.23 19.96
CA ILE A 27 -21.10 -9.45 18.75
C ILE A 27 -19.96 -8.47 19.03
N ALA A 28 -19.99 -7.76 20.16
CA ALA A 28 -18.96 -6.80 20.52
C ALA A 28 -17.57 -7.42 20.62
N VAL A 29 -17.45 -8.62 21.18
CA VAL A 29 -16.18 -9.36 21.26
C VAL A 29 -15.65 -9.66 19.86
N THR A 30 -16.49 -10.16 18.95
CA THR A 30 -16.05 -10.45 17.57
C THR A 30 -15.65 -9.20 16.79
N MET A 31 -16.30 -8.06 17.06
CA MET A 31 -15.96 -6.78 16.43
C MET A 31 -14.60 -6.26 16.89
N LEU A 32 -14.21 -6.51 18.14
CA LEU A 32 -12.91 -6.09 18.65
C LEU A 32 -11.75 -6.68 17.86
N ASP A 33 -11.83 -7.98 17.54
CA ASP A 33 -10.80 -8.68 16.77
C ASP A 33 -10.71 -8.15 15.33
N LEU A 34 -11.87 -7.89 14.70
CA LEU A 34 -11.94 -7.30 13.36
C LEU A 34 -11.27 -5.93 13.31
N PHE A 35 -11.56 -5.06 14.28
CA PHE A 35 -10.92 -3.74 14.35
C PHE A 35 -9.43 -3.84 14.65
N GLY A 36 -9.00 -4.76 15.51
CA GLY A 36 -7.60 -5.01 15.81
C GLY A 36 -6.80 -5.43 14.57
N ALA A 37 -7.32 -6.42 13.81
CA ALA A 37 -6.70 -6.86 12.57
C ALA A 37 -6.71 -5.76 11.49
N GLY A 38 -7.81 -5.01 11.37
CA GLY A 38 -7.93 -3.89 10.46
C GLY A 38 -6.88 -2.80 10.72
N LEU A 39 -6.75 -2.36 11.98
CA LEU A 39 -5.80 -1.32 12.36
C LEU A 39 -4.34 -1.75 12.13
N LEU A 40 -4.00 -2.99 12.46
CA LEU A 40 -2.68 -3.56 12.22
C LEU A 40 -2.32 -3.53 10.73
N ASN A 41 -3.27 -3.90 9.87
CA ASN A 41 -3.06 -3.90 8.41
C ASN A 41 -2.91 -2.49 7.86
N ILE A 42 -3.69 -1.52 8.34
CA ILE A 42 -3.55 -0.11 7.95
C ILE A 42 -2.18 0.44 8.35
N SER A 43 -1.73 0.18 9.59
CA SER A 43 -0.42 0.60 10.06
C SER A 43 0.71 -0.01 9.21
N ARG A 44 0.64 -1.30 8.89
CA ARG A 44 1.61 -1.97 8.01
C ARG A 44 1.61 -1.41 6.60
N ALA A 45 0.45 -1.08 6.04
CA ALA A 45 0.35 -0.45 4.74
C ALA A 45 1.00 0.95 4.74
N GLY A 46 0.75 1.76 5.76
CA GLY A 46 1.39 3.08 5.92
C GLY A 46 2.92 2.98 5.95
N ASN A 47 3.49 2.07 6.73
CA ASN A 47 4.93 1.85 6.77
C ASN A 47 5.50 1.42 5.42
N ARG A 48 4.78 0.59 4.64
CA ARG A 48 5.20 0.23 3.27
C ARG A 48 5.25 1.44 2.35
N THR A 49 4.25 2.31 2.41
CA THR A 49 4.22 3.54 1.61
C THR A 49 5.40 4.45 1.94
N ILE A 50 5.63 4.73 3.23
CA ILE A 50 6.75 5.56 3.69
C ILE A 50 8.10 4.98 3.23
N ASN A 51 8.30 3.67 3.38
CA ASN A 51 9.55 3.03 2.98
C ASN A 51 9.75 3.05 1.46
N THR A 52 8.68 2.88 0.68
CA THR A 52 8.75 2.92 -0.79
C THR A 52 9.05 4.33 -1.28
N GLU A 53 8.42 5.34 -0.68
CA GLU A 53 8.68 6.75 -0.97
C GLU A 53 10.10 7.16 -0.59
N ALA A 54 10.58 6.73 0.58
CA ALA A 54 11.96 6.97 1.00
C ALA A 54 12.97 6.32 0.05
N ALA A 55 12.72 5.08 -0.39
CA ALA A 55 13.56 4.38 -1.35
C ALA A 55 13.56 5.07 -2.73
N ALA A 56 12.40 5.51 -3.22
CA ALA A 56 12.29 6.25 -4.48
C ALA A 56 13.04 7.59 -4.41
N ASN A 57 12.86 8.34 -3.31
CA ASN A 57 13.56 9.60 -3.09
C ASN A 57 15.07 9.40 -2.99
N HIS A 58 15.54 8.36 -2.31
CA HIS A 58 16.96 8.01 -2.26
C HIS A 58 17.53 7.70 -3.66
N PHE A 59 16.80 6.92 -4.47
CA PHE A 59 17.22 6.60 -5.84
C PHE A 59 17.35 7.84 -6.74
N ILE A 60 16.45 8.81 -6.61
CA ILE A 60 16.49 10.06 -7.39
C ILE A 60 17.60 10.99 -6.89
N THR A 61 17.76 11.13 -5.57
CA THR A 61 18.63 12.17 -4.98
C THR A 61 20.08 11.73 -4.76
N SER A 62 20.32 10.43 -4.61
CA SER A 62 21.66 9.87 -4.37
C SER A 62 21.73 8.45 -4.95
N PRO A 63 21.64 8.30 -6.28
CA PRO A 63 21.86 6.99 -6.90
C PRO A 63 23.29 6.54 -6.60
N ASP A 64 23.44 5.32 -6.08
CA ASP A 64 24.73 4.63 -6.06
C ASP A 64 25.12 4.34 -7.52
N ALA A 65 25.87 5.27 -8.10
CA ALA A 65 26.28 5.20 -9.50
C ALA A 65 27.43 4.21 -9.66
N ILE A 66 27.23 3.20 -10.50
CA ILE A 66 28.22 2.14 -10.76
C ILE A 66 29.03 2.41 -12.03
N SER A 67 28.58 3.33 -12.89
CA SER A 67 29.35 3.76 -14.07
C SER A 67 29.05 5.20 -14.46
N GLU A 68 30.09 5.88 -14.94
CA GLU A 68 30.06 7.18 -15.60
C GLU A 68 29.55 7.00 -17.04
N GLU A 69 28.70 7.95 -17.47
CA GLU A 69 28.29 8.29 -18.85
C GLU A 69 28.04 7.14 -19.84
N ILE A 70 26.77 6.89 -20.19
CA ILE A 70 26.40 5.98 -21.28
C ILE A 70 25.94 6.79 -22.48
N THR A 71 26.53 6.51 -23.65
CA THR A 71 26.08 7.00 -24.95
C THR A 71 25.13 5.97 -25.56
N LEU A 72 23.84 6.29 -25.65
CA LEU A 72 22.90 5.50 -26.46
C LEU A 72 23.04 5.89 -27.94
N ILE A 73 23.23 4.91 -28.82
CA ILE A 73 23.18 5.10 -30.28
C ILE A 73 21.89 4.45 -30.76
N ILE A 74 20.96 5.24 -31.30
CA ILE A 74 19.68 4.75 -31.84
C ILE A 74 19.77 4.84 -33.37
N ASP A 75 19.82 3.68 -34.04
CA ASP A 75 19.75 3.59 -35.50
C ASP A 75 18.29 3.65 -35.96
N LEU A 76 17.94 4.67 -36.74
CA LEU A 76 16.58 4.92 -37.24
C LEU A 76 16.28 4.30 -38.61
N GLY A 77 17.22 3.50 -39.17
CA GLY A 77 16.95 2.57 -40.27
C GLY A 77 16.81 3.18 -41.66
N ASP A 78 17.10 4.46 -41.84
CA ASP A 78 17.01 5.22 -43.09
C ASP A 78 18.38 5.52 -43.73
N GLY A 79 19.46 4.91 -43.22
CA GLY A 79 20.81 5.02 -43.80
C GLY A 79 21.47 6.38 -43.64
N VAL A 80 20.86 7.27 -42.85
CA VAL A 80 21.47 8.46 -42.28
C VAL A 80 21.72 8.12 -40.81
N GLU A 81 22.99 8.02 -40.40
CA GLU A 81 23.35 7.86 -38.98
C GLU A 81 23.01 9.16 -38.23
N ASP A 82 21.74 9.32 -37.83
CA ASP A 82 21.34 10.39 -36.93
C ASP A 82 21.72 9.98 -35.49
N ASN A 83 22.97 10.28 -35.14
CA ASN A 83 23.51 9.98 -33.82
C ASN A 83 22.85 10.87 -32.76
N VAL A 84 21.84 10.34 -32.06
CA VAL A 84 21.25 11.00 -30.89
C VAL A 84 22.05 10.63 -29.64
N GLU A 85 23.00 11.48 -29.24
CA GLU A 85 23.74 11.30 -28.00
C GLU A 85 22.84 11.60 -26.78
N VAL A 86 22.37 10.55 -26.11
CA VAL A 86 21.64 10.68 -24.84
C VAL A 86 22.59 10.37 -23.69
N LYS A 87 22.99 11.41 -22.95
CA LYS A 87 23.79 11.27 -21.73
C LYS A 87 22.90 10.89 -20.55
N GLY A 88 23.32 9.88 -19.79
CA GLY A 88 22.65 9.47 -18.58
C GLY A 88 23.51 8.56 -17.72
N ARG A 89 23.00 8.25 -16.53
CA ARG A 89 23.65 7.38 -15.54
C ARG A 89 22.81 6.13 -15.32
N ILE A 90 23.44 4.98 -15.08
CA ILE A 90 22.73 3.82 -14.54
C ILE A 90 22.66 3.97 -13.03
N GLY A 91 21.44 4.03 -12.50
CA GLY A 91 21.20 3.84 -11.08
C GLY A 91 21.02 2.35 -10.81
N ARG A 92 21.78 1.79 -9.85
CA ARG A 92 21.50 0.47 -9.28
C ARG A 92 20.81 0.66 -7.94
N GLY A 93 19.65 0.04 -7.78
CA GLY A 93 18.97 -0.03 -6.49
C GLY A 93 18.93 -1.47 -6.01
N SER A 94 19.43 -1.73 -4.81
CA SER A 94 19.22 -2.98 -4.08
C SER A 94 18.13 -2.77 -3.02
N GLY A 95 17.13 -3.65 -2.97
CA GLY A 95 16.08 -3.59 -1.96
C GLY A 95 15.74 -4.95 -1.40
N THR A 96 15.47 -5.01 -0.09
CA THR A 96 15.01 -6.21 0.61
C THR A 96 13.49 -6.21 0.72
N LEU A 97 12.83 -7.28 0.28
CA LEU A 97 11.38 -7.44 0.41
C LEU A 97 11.00 -8.02 1.79
N PRO A 98 10.28 -7.28 2.64
CA PRO A 98 9.86 -7.79 3.94
C PRO A 98 8.83 -8.91 3.79
N GLY A 99 9.19 -10.12 4.23
CA GLY A 99 8.30 -11.29 4.30
C GLY A 99 8.65 -12.47 3.37
N TYR A 100 9.65 -12.32 2.50
CA TYR A 100 10.05 -13.37 1.54
C TYR A 100 11.53 -13.82 1.68
N GLY A 101 12.17 -13.49 2.81
CA GLY A 101 13.63 -13.67 2.99
C GLY A 101 14.45 -12.55 2.35
N ASN A 102 15.77 -12.66 2.39
CA ASN A 102 16.69 -11.72 1.73
C ASN A 102 16.65 -11.95 0.22
N ILE A 103 15.63 -11.40 -0.44
CA ILE A 103 15.62 -11.27 -1.89
C ILE A 103 16.25 -9.93 -2.21
N GLU A 104 17.46 -9.98 -2.74
CA GLU A 104 18.16 -8.83 -3.30
C GLU A 104 17.65 -8.66 -4.73
N VAL A 105 16.90 -7.60 -4.96
CA VAL A 105 16.44 -7.23 -6.31
C VAL A 105 17.40 -6.20 -6.84
N ASP A 106 18.18 -6.58 -7.85
CA ASP A 106 19.00 -5.66 -8.64
C ASP A 106 18.12 -5.01 -9.71
N ILE A 107 17.90 -3.70 -9.59
CA ILE A 107 17.23 -2.91 -10.62
C ILE A 107 18.27 -2.02 -11.27
N GLU A 108 18.55 -2.25 -12.55
CA GLU A 108 19.34 -1.37 -13.41
C GLU A 108 18.38 -0.50 -14.22
N SER A 109 18.46 0.82 -14.06
CA SER A 109 17.66 1.76 -14.83
C SER A 109 18.51 2.91 -15.35
N PHE A 110 18.32 3.26 -16.62
CA PHE A 110 18.95 4.42 -17.26
C PHE A 110 18.19 5.69 -16.89
N VAL A 111 18.89 6.67 -16.31
CA VAL A 111 18.34 7.99 -15.99
C VAL A 111 18.95 9.03 -16.94
N PRO A 112 18.19 9.52 -17.94
CA PRO A 112 18.66 10.56 -18.86
C PRO A 112 18.82 11.92 -18.16
N GLY A 113 19.90 12.64 -18.44
CA GLY A 113 20.08 14.05 -18.04
C GLY A 113 20.62 14.32 -16.63
N LEU A 114 21.21 13.32 -15.97
CA LEU A 114 21.97 13.46 -14.71
C LEU A 114 23.48 13.57 -14.93
#